data_AF-A0A7H4MVR2-F1
#
_entry.id   AF-A0A7H4MVR2-F1
#
_cell.length_a   1.000
_cell.length_b   1.000
_cell.length_c   1.000
_cell.angle_alpha   90.00
_cell.angle_beta   90.00
_cell.angle_gamma   90.00
#
_symmetry.space_group_name_H-M   'P 1'
#
loop_
_entity.id
_entity.type
_entity.pdbx_description
1 polymer ?
#
loop_
_entity_poly.entity_id
_entity_poly.type
_entity_poly.pdbx_seq_one_letter_code
_entity_poly.pdbx_strand_id
1 'polypeptide(L)'
;MLIHCAHRNASVPESYTLEMAINDSATHEIDIIRYLLNENIVSVRVDKPQKKTRRACAHLQDPLIVIFETESGVRIDDELFVNCDYGYDIRCEVIGEMPSAR
;
A
#
# COMPACT_ATOMS: atom_id res chain seq x y z
N MET A 1 -15.33 -5.70 7.64
CA MET A 1 -14.26 -6.46 6.97
C MET A 1 -13.04 -5.55 6.83
N LEU A 2 -11.85 -6.10 7.00
CA LEU A 2 -10.58 -5.38 6.84
C LEU A 2 -9.71 -6.10 5.80
N ILE A 3 -8.91 -5.35 5.06
CA ILE A 3 -7.83 -5.91 4.23
C ILE A 3 -6.53 -5.23 4.60
N HIS A 4 -5.47 -6.02 4.79
CA HIS A 4 -4.12 -5.53 5.03
C HIS A 4 -3.25 -5.87 3.82
N CYS A 5 -2.81 -4.86 3.09
CA CYS A 5 -1.86 -4.96 2.01
C CYS A 5 -0.49 -4.48 2.45
N ALA A 6 0.55 -5.03 1.83
CA ALA A 6 1.89 -4.44 1.92
C ALA A 6 2.61 -4.60 0.59
N HIS A 7 3.10 -3.48 0.07
CA HIS A 7 3.95 -3.40 -1.10
C HIS A 7 5.35 -2.97 -0.67
N ARG A 8 6.32 -3.89 -0.72
CA ARG A 8 7.68 -3.60 -0.26
C ARG A 8 8.72 -3.95 -1.29
N ASN A 9 9.68 -3.05 -1.48
CA ASN A 9 10.80 -3.20 -2.40
C ASN A 9 12.11 -3.04 -1.65
N ALA A 10 13.13 -3.79 -2.07
CA ALA A 10 14.46 -3.71 -1.46
C ALA A 10 15.02 -2.27 -1.57
N SER A 11 14.88 -1.67 -2.75
CA SER A 11 15.27 -0.30 -3.08
C SER A 11 14.58 0.17 -4.36
N VAL A 12 14.51 1.48 -4.56
CA VAL A 12 14.08 2.13 -5.81
C VAL A 12 15.19 3.01 -6.40
N PRO A 13 15.20 3.26 -7.72
CA PRO A 13 16.17 4.16 -8.34
C PRO A 13 16.00 5.61 -7.86
N GLU A 14 17.04 6.43 -8.00
CA GLU A 14 17.01 7.85 -7.59
C GLU A 14 15.94 8.66 -8.35
N SER A 15 15.59 8.25 -9.57
CA SER A 15 14.51 8.84 -10.36
C SER A 15 13.11 8.56 -9.80
N TYR A 16 12.98 7.68 -8.80
CA TYR A 16 11.71 7.34 -8.19
C TYR A 16 11.15 8.52 -7.40
N THR A 17 9.89 8.85 -7.64
CA THR A 17 9.21 10.00 -7.03
C THR A 17 8.11 9.56 -6.08
N LEU A 18 7.61 10.50 -5.27
CA LEU A 18 6.48 10.23 -4.39
C LEU A 18 5.21 9.86 -5.15
N GLU A 19 5.02 10.39 -6.36
CA GLU A 19 3.87 10.10 -7.21
C GLU A 19 3.91 8.65 -7.73
N MET A 20 5.12 8.16 -8.06
CA MET A 20 5.33 6.77 -8.49
C MET A 20 4.99 5.76 -7.38
N ALA A 21 5.08 6.14 -6.09
CA ALA A 21 4.59 5.30 -5.00
C ALA A 21 3.11 4.91 -5.18
N ILE A 22 2.31 5.79 -5.77
CA ILE A 22 0.91 5.49 -6.08
C ILE A 22 0.79 4.89 -7.48
N ASN A 23 1.31 5.57 -8.50
CA ASN A 23 1.08 5.22 -9.91
C ASN A 23 1.74 3.89 -10.32
N ASP A 24 2.88 3.55 -9.70
CA ASP A 24 3.72 2.41 -10.12
C ASP A 24 3.76 1.29 -9.05
N SER A 25 3.41 1.57 -7.79
CA SER A 25 3.34 0.55 -6.73
C SER A 25 1.89 0.28 -6.30
N ALA A 26 1.25 1.22 -5.59
CA ALA A 26 -0.09 1.01 -5.03
C ALA A 26 -1.18 0.73 -6.08
N THR A 27 -0.94 1.06 -7.35
CA THR A 27 -1.82 0.74 -8.48
C THR A 27 -2.20 -0.74 -8.54
N HIS A 28 -1.27 -1.63 -8.15
CA HIS A 28 -1.50 -3.07 -8.12
C HIS A 28 -2.49 -3.45 -7.01
N GLU A 29 -2.30 -2.89 -5.82
CA GLU A 29 -3.20 -3.06 -4.69
C GLU A 29 -4.60 -2.47 -4.98
N ILE A 30 -4.68 -1.31 -5.63
CA ILE A 30 -5.95 -0.69 -6.06
C ILE A 30 -6.74 -1.62 -6.99
N ASP A 31 -6.07 -2.22 -7.98
CA ASP A 31 -6.71 -3.14 -8.93
C ASP A 31 -7.19 -4.43 -8.24
N ILE A 32 -6.32 -5.07 -7.44
CA ILE A 32 -6.66 -6.34 -6.79
C ILE A 32 -7.77 -6.18 -5.75
N ILE A 33 -7.82 -5.06 -5.01
CA ILE A 33 -8.91 -4.77 -4.06
C ILE A 33 -10.26 -4.72 -4.80
N ARG A 34 -10.33 -3.98 -5.91
CA ARG A 34 -11.55 -3.88 -6.72
C ARG A 34 -11.96 -5.23 -7.31
N TYR A 35 -10.98 -6.03 -7.75
CA TYR A 35 -11.23 -7.37 -8.25
C TYR A 35 -11.76 -8.31 -7.17
N LEU A 36 -11.09 -8.40 -6.02
CA LEU A 36 -11.44 -9.32 -4.93
C LEU A 36 -12.80 -8.98 -4.30
N LEU A 37 -13.10 -7.70 -4.13
CA LEU A 37 -14.33 -7.24 -3.49
C LEU A 37 -15.47 -7.01 -4.48
N ASN A 38 -15.17 -6.97 -5.78
CA ASN A 38 -16.11 -6.66 -6.85
C ASN A 38 -16.92 -5.36 -6.59
N GLU A 39 -16.25 -4.34 -6.05
CA GLU A 39 -16.82 -3.02 -5.74
C GLU A 39 -15.76 -1.93 -5.91
N ASN A 40 -16.19 -0.66 -5.94
CA ASN A 40 -15.27 0.46 -6.13
C ASN A 40 -14.72 1.01 -4.81
N ILE A 41 -13.51 1.57 -4.88
CA ILE A 41 -12.94 2.44 -3.85
C ILE A 41 -13.54 3.84 -4.02
N VAL A 42 -14.07 4.41 -2.94
CA VAL A 42 -14.76 5.72 -2.91
C VAL A 42 -14.01 6.78 -2.13
N SER A 43 -13.05 6.39 -1.28
CA SER A 43 -12.23 7.32 -0.51
C SER A 43 -10.81 6.81 -0.36
N VAL A 44 -9.85 7.73 -0.39
CA VAL A 44 -8.42 7.46 -0.22
C VAL A 44 -7.83 8.50 0.70
N ARG A 45 -7.02 8.05 1.67
CA ARG A 45 -6.18 8.90 2.51
C ARG A 45 -4.74 8.38 2.45
N VAL A 46 -3.79 9.27 2.24
CA VAL A 46 -2.36 8.92 2.25
C VAL A 46 -1.73 9.51 3.51
N ASP A 47 -1.40 8.62 4.45
CA ASP A 47 -0.72 8.97 5.69
C ASP A 47 0.80 8.96 5.45
N LYS A 48 1.44 10.10 5.74
CA LYS A 48 2.88 10.32 5.57
C LYS A 48 3.56 10.32 6.95
N PRO A 49 4.19 9.23 7.39
CA PRO A 49 4.96 9.21 8.62
C PRO A 49 6.03 10.31 8.63
N GLN A 50 6.17 11.04 9.74
CA GLN A 50 7.21 12.07 9.87
C GLN A 50 8.64 11.51 9.69
N LYS A 51 8.83 10.25 10.09
CA LYS A 51 10.12 9.56 9.98
C LYS A 51 10.23 8.91 8.60
N LYS A 52 11.28 9.26 7.87
CA LYS A 52 11.72 8.55 6.67
C LYS A 52 12.64 7.40 7.04
N THR A 53 12.66 6.34 6.23
CA THR A 53 13.75 5.37 6.27
C THR A 53 15.07 6.05 5.92
N ARG A 54 16.18 5.55 6.48
CA ARG A 54 17.53 6.08 6.21
C ARG A 54 18.00 5.84 4.77
N ARG A 55 17.33 4.95 4.04
CA ARG A 55 17.69 4.59 2.66
C ARG A 55 16.89 5.34 1.59
N ALA A 56 15.88 6.11 1.98
CA ALA A 56 15.13 6.92 1.04
C ALA A 56 16.00 8.07 0.53
N CYS A 57 15.90 8.38 -0.76
CA CYS A 57 16.47 9.59 -1.32
C CYS A 57 15.89 10.83 -0.62
N ALA A 58 16.64 11.94 -0.58
CA ALA A 58 16.26 13.15 0.15
C ALA A 58 14.87 13.68 -0.24
N HIS A 59 14.53 13.59 -1.52
CA HIS A 59 13.25 14.03 -2.08
C HIS A 59 12.08 13.07 -1.81
N LEU A 60 12.35 11.81 -1.49
CA LEU A 60 11.34 10.77 -1.34
C LEU A 60 10.84 10.69 0.11
N GLN A 61 9.52 10.61 0.29
CA GLN A 61 8.91 10.24 1.56
C GLN A 61 8.59 8.75 1.51
N ASP A 62 9.25 7.96 2.36
CA ASP A 62 9.13 6.50 2.41
C ASP A 62 9.41 6.02 3.84
N PRO A 63 8.56 5.19 4.47
CA PRO A 63 7.34 4.58 3.90
C PRO A 63 6.13 5.52 3.86
N LEU A 64 5.04 5.05 3.24
CA LEU A 64 3.70 5.60 3.28
C LEU A 64 2.71 4.55 3.80
N ILE A 65 1.57 5.00 4.32
CA ILE A 65 0.41 4.15 4.56
C ILE A 65 -0.75 4.73 3.76
N VAL A 66 -1.28 3.95 2.82
CA VAL A 66 -2.47 4.34 2.05
C VAL A 66 -3.67 3.65 2.67
N ILE A 67 -4.72 4.42 2.93
CA ILE A 67 -5.96 3.92 3.52
C ILE A 67 -7.09 4.11 2.51
N PHE A 68 -7.77 3.03 2.17
CA PHE A 68 -8.88 3.01 1.24
C PHE A 68 -10.22 2.75 1.95
N GLU A 69 -11.30 3.21 1.33
CA GLU A 69 -12.68 2.86 1.68
C GLU A 69 -13.45 2.45 0.43
N THR A 70 -14.21 1.36 0.50
CA THR A 70 -15.09 0.93 -0.60
C THR A 70 -16.52 1.41 -0.44
N GLU A 71 -17.34 1.23 -1.48
CA GLU A 71 -18.77 1.58 -1.50
C GLU A 71 -19.56 0.94 -0.33
N SER A 72 -19.25 -0.31 0.05
CA SER A 72 -19.87 -0.99 1.19
C SER A 72 -19.19 -0.70 2.54
N GLY A 73 -18.16 0.14 2.57
CA GLY A 73 -17.45 0.54 3.80
C GLY A 73 -16.34 -0.42 4.23
N VAL A 74 -15.82 -1.28 3.35
CA VAL A 74 -14.62 -2.09 3.63
C VAL A 74 -13.43 -1.15 3.80
N ARG A 75 -12.61 -1.43 4.81
CA ARG A 75 -11.42 -0.63 5.12
C ARG A 75 -10.17 -1.42 4.75
N ILE A 76 -9.29 -0.78 3.99
CA ILE A 76 -8.04 -1.36 3.54
C ILE A 76 -6.90 -0.45 3.95
N ASP A 77 -5.85 -1.01 4.54
CA ASP A 77 -4.56 -0.35 4.67
C ASP A 77 -3.53 -1.01 3.75
N ASP A 78 -2.71 -0.19 3.11
CA ASP A 78 -1.61 -0.59 2.25
C ASP A 78 -0.32 0.07 2.73
N GLU A 79 0.60 -0.75 3.23
CA GLU A 79 1.94 -0.32 3.59
C GLU A 79 2.82 -0.26 2.34
N LEU A 80 3.18 0.95 1.92
CA LEU A 80 4.16 1.16 0.85
C LEU A 80 5.53 1.42 1.47
N PHE A 81 6.44 0.45 1.37
CA PHE A 81 7.82 0.58 1.87
C PHE A 81 8.83 0.16 0.80
N VAL A 82 9.22 1.13 -0.02
CA VAL A 82 9.95 0.87 -1.27
C VAL A 82 11.49 0.87 -1.11
N ASN A 83 12.00 1.12 0.10
CA ASN A 83 13.42 0.95 0.44
C ASN A 83 13.61 0.10 1.72
N CYS A 84 13.02 -1.09 1.77
CA CYS A 84 12.98 -1.96 2.94
C CYS A 84 14.25 -2.83 3.16
N ASP A 85 15.25 -2.79 2.26
CA ASP A 85 16.48 -3.62 2.20
C ASP A 85 16.23 -5.09 1.86
N TYR A 86 15.34 -5.70 2.64
CA TYR A 86 15.44 -7.15 2.85
C TYR A 86 14.98 -7.95 1.62
N GLY A 87 14.23 -7.32 0.72
CA GLY A 87 13.79 -7.96 -0.51
C GLY A 87 12.55 -7.31 -1.10
N TYR A 88 11.95 -8.01 -2.04
CA TYR A 88 10.63 -7.71 -2.57
C TYR A 88 9.59 -8.60 -1.88
N ASP A 89 8.55 -8.00 -1.30
CA ASP A 89 7.59 -8.70 -0.45
C ASP A 89 6.21 -8.06 -0.61
N ILE A 90 5.28 -8.83 -1.19
CA ILE A 90 3.89 -8.46 -1.41
C ILE A 90 3.02 -9.31 -0.49
N ARG A 91 2.14 -8.66 0.27
CA ARG A 91 1.21 -9.34 1.18
C ARG A 91 -0.19 -8.80 1.02
N CYS A 92 -1.18 -9.68 1.21
CA CYS A 92 -2.58 -9.34 1.26
C CYS A 92 -3.26 -10.28 2.27
N GLU A 93 -3.88 -9.73 3.31
CA GLU A 93 -4.65 -10.48 4.29
C GLU A 93 -6.08 -9.95 4.34
N VAL A 94 -7.06 -10.83 4.22
CA VAL A 94 -8.49 -10.50 4.28
C VAL A 94 -9.08 -11.00 5.59
N ILE A 95 -9.59 -10.07 6.39
CA ILE A 95 -10.24 -10.32 7.69
C ILE A 95 -11.76 -10.21 7.55
N GLY A 96 -12.41 -11.37 7.39
CA GLY A 96 -13.86 -11.52 7.41
C GLY A 96 -14.41 -11.83 8.81
N GLU A 97 -15.72 -12.03 8.89
CA GLU A 97 -16.41 -12.48 10.11
C GLU A 97 -16.13 -13.96 10.43
N MET A 98 -15.81 -14.72 9.40
CA MET A 98 -15.37 -16.11 9.42
C MET A 98 -13.84 -16.17 9.20
N PRO A 99 -13.16 -17.31 9.36
CA PRO A 99 -11.69 -17.39 9.38
C PRO A 99 -11.01 -16.62 8.25
N SER A 100 -9.96 -15.88 8.60
CA SER A 100 -9.20 -15.00 7.69
C SER A 100 -8.49 -15.78 6.57
N ALA A 101 -8.37 -15.15 5.39
CA ALA A 101 -7.56 -15.63 4.27
C ALA A 101 -6.25 -14.80 4.18
N ARG A 102 -5.13 -15.45 3.84
CA ARG A 102 -3.79 -14.85 3.72
C ARG A 102 -3.07 -15.42 2.51
#